data_AF-A0A496PSB2-F1
#
_entry.id   AF-A0A496PSB2-F1
#
_cell.length_a   1.000
_cell.length_b   1.000
_cell.length_c   1.000
_cell.angle_alpha   90.00
_cell.angle_beta   90.00
_cell.angle_gamma   90.00
#
_symmetry.space_group_name_H-M   'P 1'
#
loop_
_entity.id
_entity.type
_entity.pdbx_description
1 polymer ?
#
loop_
_entity_poly.entity_id
_entity_poly.type
_entity_poly.pdbx_seq_one_letter_code
_entity_poly.pdbx_strand_id
1 'polypeptide(L)'
;MVNTVINLPINNNDMFVTRNPQEKGICLPTVAGKHGYTLVELVVVIIIVAVLASVTMRSMRGATDIARTEETKQELDQLAWAIVGNQERVSGGSITDFGYVGDVGALPDSLGALVVNPGGYSTWNGPYIRDEFTNGSGDTEYRIDAWGQVYSYSGGVTITSSGGGSAITRQIANTVDDLLYNTVSLTVTDLNNTPPGSAYRDSIKFVLTYPNGSGSTTSVAKFPGSDGYIQFDSIPIGQHQLQKIYIPSSDTSVCRVTVNPASRYYKEFSLASDVW
;
A
#
# COMPACT_ATOMS: atom_id res chain seq x y z
N MET A 1 17.03 -1.91 -50.00
CA MET A 1 18.48 -2.05 -49.74
C MET A 1 18.65 -2.96 -48.54
N VAL A 2 18.54 -4.27 -48.77
CA VAL A 2 19.61 -5.29 -48.74
C VAL A 2 19.86 -5.82 -47.32
N ASN A 3 19.10 -6.86 -46.99
CA ASN A 3 19.48 -7.92 -46.06
C ASN A 3 20.41 -8.88 -46.80
N THR A 4 21.56 -9.25 -46.21
CA THR A 4 22.37 -10.36 -46.71
C THR A 4 22.65 -11.34 -45.58
N VAL A 5 22.03 -12.50 -45.71
CA VAL A 5 22.29 -13.74 -44.98
C VAL A 5 23.50 -14.41 -45.62
N ILE A 6 24.46 -14.91 -44.85
CA ILE A 6 25.53 -15.79 -45.36
C ILE A 6 25.51 -17.07 -44.53
N ASN A 7 25.22 -18.18 -45.21
CA ASN A 7 25.21 -19.54 -44.69
C ASN A 7 26.53 -20.25 -45.06
N LEU A 8 26.99 -21.12 -44.16
CA LEU A 8 28.26 -21.85 -44.15
C LEU A 8 28.42 -22.90 -45.27
N PRO A 9 29.65 -23.43 -45.44
CA PRO A 9 29.79 -24.86 -45.71
C PRO A 9 30.69 -25.58 -44.72
N ILE A 10 30.19 -26.72 -44.24
CA ILE A 10 30.84 -27.77 -43.47
C ILE A 10 31.68 -28.63 -44.44
N ASN A 11 32.95 -28.89 -44.12
CA ASN A 11 33.76 -29.91 -44.79
C ASN A 11 34.02 -31.07 -43.82
N ASN A 12 33.40 -32.21 -44.13
CA ASN A 12 33.78 -33.53 -43.68
C ASN A 12 34.78 -34.10 -44.68
N ASN A 13 36.04 -34.29 -44.29
CA ASN A 13 36.96 -35.30 -44.81
C ASN A 13 38.30 -35.13 -44.09
N ASP A 14 38.68 -36.08 -43.24
CA ASP A 14 40.01 -36.70 -43.29
C ASP A 14 40.04 -37.92 -42.35
N MET A 15 39.69 -39.03 -42.98
CA MET A 15 39.80 -40.39 -42.51
C MET A 15 41.22 -40.86 -42.78
N PHE A 16 42.10 -40.86 -41.76
CA PHE A 16 43.38 -41.58 -41.82
C PHE A 16 43.32 -42.81 -40.93
N VAL A 17 43.09 -43.95 -41.59
CA VAL A 17 43.33 -45.29 -41.07
C VAL A 17 44.82 -45.59 -41.24
N THR A 18 45.54 -45.79 -40.14
CA THR A 18 46.79 -46.55 -40.15
C THR A 18 46.59 -47.84 -39.35
N ARG A 19 46.59 -48.98 -40.05
CA ARG A 19 46.77 -50.30 -39.43
C ARG A 19 48.26 -50.58 -39.38
N ASN A 20 48.80 -51.01 -38.24
CA ASN A 20 49.48 -52.31 -38.08
C ASN A 20 50.02 -52.55 -36.66
N PRO A 21 50.33 -53.82 -36.29
CA PRO A 21 49.96 -54.38 -35.00
C PRO A 21 51.15 -54.92 -34.20
N GLN A 22 50.82 -55.40 -32.99
CA GLN A 22 51.61 -56.26 -32.09
C GLN A 22 52.82 -55.59 -31.40
N GLU A 23 52.69 -55.36 -30.08
CA GLU A 23 53.63 -55.94 -29.10
C GLU A 23 53.15 -55.83 -27.64
N LYS A 24 52.91 -57.02 -27.08
CA LYS A 24 53.20 -57.50 -25.71
C LYS A 24 53.39 -56.48 -24.57
N GLY A 25 52.43 -56.49 -23.65
CA GLY A 25 52.63 -56.97 -22.27
C GLY A 25 53.41 -56.13 -21.23
N ILE A 26 52.63 -55.60 -20.28
CA ILE A 26 52.77 -55.78 -18.80
C ILE A 26 53.23 -54.58 -17.92
N CYS A 27 52.38 -54.37 -16.91
CA CYS A 27 52.51 -53.76 -15.58
C CYS A 27 52.46 -52.23 -15.41
N LEU A 28 51.28 -51.74 -15.06
CA LEU A 28 51.07 -50.52 -14.27
C LEU A 28 50.05 -50.82 -13.16
N PRO A 29 50.15 -50.12 -12.01
CA PRO A 29 49.95 -50.69 -10.69
C PRO A 29 48.51 -51.10 -10.37
N THR A 30 48.43 -52.10 -9.50
CA THR A 30 47.27 -52.62 -8.78
C THR A 30 46.22 -51.54 -8.53
N VAL A 31 45.00 -51.78 -9.00
CA VAL A 31 43.82 -51.01 -8.57
C VAL A 31 43.81 -51.03 -7.05
N ALA A 32 44.02 -49.85 -6.44
CA ALA A 32 43.84 -49.63 -5.02
C ALA A 32 42.50 -50.25 -4.62
N GLY A 33 42.54 -51.13 -3.61
CA GLY A 33 41.40 -51.95 -3.22
C GLY A 33 40.14 -51.10 -3.12
N LYS A 34 39.10 -51.49 -3.86
CA LYS A 34 37.74 -51.02 -3.58
C LYS A 34 37.36 -51.61 -2.23
N HIS A 35 37.68 -50.88 -1.16
CA HIS A 35 37.18 -51.19 0.17
C HIS A 35 35.65 -51.11 0.10
N GLY A 36 35.00 -52.27 0.20
CA GLY A 36 33.56 -52.34 0.36
C GLY A 36 33.19 -51.74 1.70
N TYR A 37 32.31 -50.74 1.68
CA TYR A 37 31.75 -50.13 2.88
C TYR A 37 31.17 -51.21 3.79
N THR A 38 31.53 -51.16 5.07
CA THR A 38 31.02 -52.11 6.05
C THR A 38 29.58 -51.76 6.43
N LEU A 39 28.76 -52.75 6.79
CA LEU A 39 27.41 -52.49 7.31
C LEU A 39 27.43 -51.53 8.51
N VAL A 40 28.47 -51.61 9.34
CA VAL A 40 28.66 -50.74 10.51
C VAL A 40 28.85 -49.28 10.10
N GLU A 41 29.60 -49.02 9.03
CA GLU A 41 29.83 -47.66 8.52
C GLU A 41 28.52 -47.00 8.06
N LEU A 42 27.65 -47.74 7.38
CA LEU A 42 26.33 -47.24 6.98
C LEU A 42 25.43 -47.01 8.21
N VAL A 43 25.46 -47.91 9.20
CA VAL A 43 24.72 -47.74 10.46
C VAL A 43 25.18 -46.50 11.24
N VAL A 44 26.49 -46.24 11.30
CA VAL A 44 27.03 -45.04 11.95
C VAL A 44 26.61 -43.77 11.21
N VAL A 45 26.63 -43.77 9.86
CA VAL A 45 26.20 -42.63 9.05
C VAL A 45 24.72 -42.29 9.27
N ILE A 46 23.82 -43.28 9.26
CA ILE A 46 22.39 -43.01 9.49
C ILE A 46 22.12 -42.49 10.91
N ILE A 47 22.89 -42.93 11.92
CA ILE A 47 22.80 -42.41 13.28
C ILE A 47 23.24 -40.94 13.31
N ILE A 48 24.36 -40.60 12.67
CA ILE A 48 24.85 -39.21 12.61
C ILE A 48 23.84 -38.31 11.89
N VAL A 49 23.28 -38.75 10.75
CA VAL A 49 22.24 -37.99 10.03
C VAL A 49 20.98 -37.81 10.89
N ALA A 50 20.55 -38.83 11.62
CA ALA A 50 19.39 -38.73 12.50
C ALA A 50 19.59 -37.71 13.65
N VAL A 51 20.78 -37.70 14.25
CA VAL A 51 21.14 -36.73 15.30
C VAL A 51 21.20 -35.31 14.72
N LEU A 52 21.87 -35.12 13.58
CA LEU A 52 21.98 -33.82 12.93
C LEU A 52 20.60 -33.29 12.50
N ALA A 53 19.76 -34.14 11.90
CA ALA A 53 18.39 -33.79 11.52
C ALA A 53 17.55 -33.31 12.72
N SER A 54 17.72 -33.95 13.88
CA SER A 54 17.00 -33.58 15.10
C SER A 54 17.42 -32.20 15.67
N VAL A 55 18.67 -31.79 15.45
CA VAL A 55 19.18 -30.47 15.87
C VAL A 55 18.77 -29.39 14.87
N THR A 56 18.85 -29.66 13.57
CA THR A 56 18.48 -28.71 12.51
C THR A 56 16.99 -28.36 12.56
N MET A 57 16.10 -29.32 12.84
CA MET A 57 14.66 -29.06 12.99
C MET A 57 14.34 -28.04 14.10
N ARG A 58 15.10 -28.03 15.20
CA ARG A 58 14.89 -27.06 16.29
C ARG A 58 15.29 -25.65 15.88
N SER A 59 16.41 -25.50 15.17
CA SER A 59 16.86 -24.20 14.65
C SER A 59 15.92 -23.64 13.57
N MET A 60 15.33 -24.50 12.75
CA MET A 60 14.47 -24.07 11.64
C MET A 60 13.14 -23.46 12.12
N ARG A 61 12.57 -23.95 13.22
CA ARG A 61 11.32 -23.41 13.80
C ARG A 61 11.45 -21.94 14.21
N GLY A 62 12.54 -21.57 14.88
CA GLY A 62 12.77 -20.18 15.27
C GLY A 62 12.92 -19.24 14.08
N ALA A 63 13.61 -19.70 13.02
CA ALA A 63 13.76 -18.91 11.80
C ALA A 63 12.41 -18.70 11.07
N THR A 64 11.55 -19.73 11.02
CA THR A 64 10.23 -19.61 10.40
C THR A 64 9.31 -18.68 11.18
N ASP A 65 9.35 -18.68 12.52
CA ASP A 65 8.50 -17.81 13.33
C ASP A 65 8.91 -16.34 13.21
N ILE A 66 10.21 -16.06 13.11
CA ILE A 66 10.72 -14.70 12.83
C ILE A 66 10.25 -14.25 11.44
N ALA A 67 10.40 -15.10 10.42
CA ALA A 67 9.98 -14.78 9.06
C ALA A 67 8.47 -14.44 9.00
N ARG A 68 7.62 -15.28 9.60
CA ARG A 68 6.18 -15.06 9.69
C ARG A 68 5.81 -13.79 10.44
N THR A 69 6.55 -13.47 11.51
CA THR A 69 6.35 -12.24 12.28
C THR A 69 6.63 -11.00 11.43
N GLU A 70 7.72 -11.00 10.66
CA GLU A 70 8.07 -9.88 9.78
C GLU A 70 7.12 -9.76 8.58
N GLU A 71 6.70 -10.89 8.00
CA GLU A 71 5.68 -10.95 6.95
C GLU A 71 4.34 -10.36 7.44
N THR A 72 3.85 -10.80 8.60
CA THR A 72 2.62 -10.30 9.21
C THR A 72 2.68 -8.78 9.48
N LYS A 73 3.83 -8.26 9.91
CA LYS A 73 4.00 -6.81 10.09
C LYS A 73 3.89 -6.06 8.76
N GLN A 74 4.50 -6.59 7.69
CA GLN A 74 4.41 -5.99 6.37
C GLN A 74 2.99 -6.01 5.81
N GLU A 75 2.27 -7.11 5.99
CA GLU A 75 0.86 -7.22 5.62
C GLU A 75 -0.02 -6.23 6.40
N LEU A 76 0.17 -6.11 7.71
CA LEU A 76 -0.54 -5.13 8.54
C LEU A 76 -0.28 -3.69 8.08
N ASP A 77 0.94 -3.39 7.61
CA ASP A 77 1.29 -2.07 7.10
C ASP A 77 0.63 -1.79 5.76
N GLN A 78 0.56 -2.79 4.88
CA GLN A 78 -0.19 -2.71 3.62
C GLN A 78 -1.68 -2.50 3.86
N LEU A 79 -2.27 -3.22 4.83
CA LEU A 79 -3.67 -3.03 5.23
C LEU A 79 -3.91 -1.62 5.80
N ALA A 80 -2.99 -1.11 6.62
CA ALA A 80 -3.08 0.25 7.13
C ALA A 80 -3.04 1.28 5.99
N TRP A 81 -2.12 1.13 5.03
CA TRP A 81 -2.08 2.01 3.85
C TRP A 81 -3.32 1.88 2.96
N ALA A 82 -3.90 0.70 2.83
CA ALA A 82 -5.16 0.55 2.09
C ALA A 82 -6.32 1.31 2.76
N ILE A 83 -6.33 1.40 4.10
CA ILE A 83 -7.37 2.10 4.86
C ILE A 83 -7.18 3.62 4.80
N VAL A 84 -5.99 4.15 5.14
CA VAL A 84 -5.77 5.61 5.29
C VAL A 84 -4.86 6.23 4.24
N GLY A 85 -4.38 5.44 3.28
CA GLY A 85 -3.43 5.86 2.27
C GLY A 85 -1.98 5.78 2.73
N ASN A 86 -1.06 5.83 1.77
CA ASN A 86 0.37 5.93 2.04
C ASN A 86 0.80 7.41 2.08
N GLN A 87 1.16 7.91 3.26
CA GLN A 87 1.60 9.30 3.49
C GLN A 87 2.92 9.65 2.81
N GLU A 88 3.73 8.65 2.41
CA GLU A 88 4.97 8.86 1.66
C GLU A 88 4.71 9.22 0.19
N ARG A 89 3.50 8.95 -0.32
CA ARG A 89 3.10 9.31 -1.68
C ARG A 89 2.72 10.79 -1.75
N VAL A 90 3.73 11.62 -1.96
CA VAL A 90 3.62 13.06 -2.10
C VAL A 90 3.84 13.46 -3.56
N SER A 91 2.94 14.27 -4.11
CA SER A 91 3.11 14.90 -5.42
C SER A 91 2.78 16.38 -5.32
N GLY A 92 3.64 17.23 -5.89
CA GLY A 92 3.48 18.68 -5.81
C GLY A 92 3.48 19.23 -4.37
N GLY A 93 4.14 18.55 -3.43
CA GLY A 93 4.22 18.94 -2.02
C GLY A 93 2.98 18.61 -1.18
N SER A 94 2.03 17.83 -1.71
CA SER A 94 0.85 17.35 -0.98
C SER A 94 0.70 15.83 -1.08
N ILE A 95 0.16 15.21 -0.03
CA ILE A 95 -0.19 13.79 -0.04
C ILE A 95 -1.27 13.57 -1.11
N THR A 96 -1.10 12.51 -1.91
CA THR A 96 -2.04 12.16 -2.98
C THR A 96 -2.81 10.88 -2.74
N ASP A 97 -2.43 10.11 -1.73
CA ASP A 97 -3.02 8.81 -1.41
C ASP A 97 -3.63 8.85 0.00
N PHE A 98 -4.94 8.63 0.09
CA PHE A 98 -5.71 8.66 1.34
C PHE A 98 -6.52 7.37 1.57
N GLY A 99 -6.31 6.35 0.73
CA GLY A 99 -6.98 5.05 0.85
C GLY A 99 -8.51 5.13 0.89
N TYR A 100 -9.12 4.10 1.47
CA TYR A 100 -10.56 3.99 1.64
C TYR A 100 -11.17 5.20 2.38
N VAL A 101 -10.52 5.69 3.45
CA VAL A 101 -11.06 6.79 4.26
C VAL A 101 -11.13 8.09 3.46
N GLY A 102 -10.11 8.37 2.63
CA GLY A 102 -10.10 9.57 1.79
C GLY A 102 -11.22 9.62 0.74
N ASP A 103 -11.60 8.45 0.23
CA ASP A 103 -12.60 8.32 -0.83
C ASP A 103 -14.02 8.21 -0.27
N VAL A 104 -14.21 7.45 0.81
CA VAL A 104 -15.54 7.17 1.38
C VAL A 104 -15.91 8.14 2.49
N GLY A 105 -14.92 8.74 3.18
CA GLY A 105 -15.15 9.62 4.34
C GLY A 105 -15.54 8.88 5.60
N ALA A 106 -15.25 7.57 5.68
CA ALA A 106 -15.50 6.72 6.83
C ALA A 106 -14.46 5.60 6.91
N LEU A 107 -14.30 5.00 8.08
CA LEU A 107 -13.53 3.76 8.22
C LEU A 107 -14.30 2.58 7.61
N PRO A 108 -13.63 1.60 7.02
CA PRO A 108 -14.29 0.40 6.52
C PRO A 108 -14.80 -0.46 7.69
N ASP A 109 -16.01 -1.00 7.58
CA ASP A 109 -16.56 -1.90 8.61
C ASP A 109 -15.82 -3.25 8.66
N SER A 110 -15.19 -3.64 7.57
CA SER A 110 -14.38 -4.85 7.46
C SER A 110 -13.30 -4.71 6.39
N LEU A 111 -12.27 -5.56 6.45
CA LEU A 111 -11.22 -5.60 5.42
C LEU A 111 -11.79 -5.91 4.03
N GLY A 112 -12.97 -6.54 3.94
CA GLY A 112 -13.63 -6.83 2.66
C GLY A 112 -13.95 -5.59 1.84
N ALA A 113 -14.24 -4.46 2.50
CA ALA A 113 -14.51 -3.18 1.85
C ALA A 113 -13.29 -2.61 1.11
N LEU A 114 -12.08 -3.13 1.39
CA LEU A 114 -10.86 -2.73 0.72
C LEU A 114 -10.75 -3.32 -0.70
N VAL A 115 -11.41 -4.44 -0.96
CA VAL A 115 -11.35 -5.15 -2.25
C VAL A 115 -12.66 -5.02 -3.02
N VAL A 116 -13.79 -5.11 -2.32
CA VAL A 116 -15.12 -5.05 -2.94
C VAL A 116 -15.81 -3.78 -2.49
N ASN A 117 -16.36 -3.03 -3.46
CA ASN A 117 -17.15 -1.83 -3.19
C ASN A 117 -18.34 -2.17 -2.26
N PRO A 118 -18.33 -1.68 -1.01
CA PRO A 118 -19.42 -1.96 -0.08
C PRO A 118 -20.63 -1.15 -0.49
N GLY A 119 -21.77 -1.80 -0.74
CA GLY A 119 -23.04 -1.08 -0.95
C GLY A 119 -23.14 -0.23 -2.23
N GLY A 120 -22.20 -0.36 -3.19
CA GLY A 120 -22.26 0.37 -4.46
C GLY A 120 -21.94 1.86 -4.34
N TYR A 121 -21.04 2.20 -3.42
CA TYR A 121 -20.58 3.56 -3.16
C TYR A 121 -19.98 4.20 -4.41
N SER A 122 -20.50 5.38 -4.75
CA SER A 122 -20.07 6.18 -5.90
C SER A 122 -18.69 6.80 -5.75
N THR A 123 -18.27 7.04 -4.50
CA THR A 123 -16.96 7.64 -4.20
C THR A 123 -15.85 6.61 -4.00
N TRP A 124 -16.20 5.33 -3.83
CA TRP A 124 -15.22 4.26 -3.67
C TRP A 124 -14.39 4.09 -4.94
N ASN A 125 -13.06 4.10 -4.78
CA ASN A 125 -12.08 4.06 -5.88
C ASN A 125 -11.03 2.96 -5.67
N GLY A 126 -11.44 1.87 -5.02
CA GLY A 126 -10.64 0.67 -4.87
C GLY A 126 -10.62 -0.20 -6.14
N PRO A 127 -10.11 -1.43 -6.05
CA PRO A 127 -9.62 -2.09 -4.84
C PRO A 127 -8.33 -1.42 -4.32
N TYR A 128 -8.26 -1.24 -3.00
CA TYR A 128 -7.16 -0.59 -2.29
C TYR A 128 -6.02 -1.55 -1.95
N ILE A 129 -6.31 -2.85 -1.94
CA ILE A 129 -5.34 -3.92 -1.80
C ILE A 129 -5.57 -4.95 -2.91
N ARG A 130 -4.49 -5.52 -3.43
CA ARG A 130 -4.55 -6.57 -4.45
C ARG A 130 -4.38 -7.93 -3.79
N ASP A 131 -5.16 -8.90 -4.25
CA ASP A 131 -4.90 -10.31 -4.01
C ASP A 131 -3.98 -10.80 -5.14
N GLU A 132 -2.68 -10.95 -4.87
CA GLU A 132 -1.67 -11.25 -5.89
C GLU A 132 -1.49 -12.76 -6.16
N PHE A 133 -2.23 -13.63 -5.45
CA PHE A 133 -1.95 -15.08 -5.38
C PHE A 133 -3.10 -16.01 -5.78
N THR A 134 -4.12 -15.52 -6.49
CA THR A 134 -5.28 -16.36 -6.83
C THR A 134 -4.98 -17.41 -7.92
N ASN A 135 -4.68 -18.65 -7.49
CA ASN A 135 -4.96 -19.87 -8.25
C ASN A 135 -6.26 -20.51 -7.72
N GLY A 136 -7.39 -19.83 -7.94
CA GLY A 136 -8.71 -20.46 -7.96
C GLY A 136 -9.24 -21.05 -6.65
N SER A 137 -9.40 -20.24 -5.59
CA SER A 137 -10.53 -20.37 -4.64
C SER A 137 -10.52 -19.27 -3.58
N GLY A 138 -11.28 -18.18 -3.80
CA GLY A 138 -11.81 -17.29 -2.76
C GLY A 138 -10.86 -16.20 -2.23
N ASP A 139 -11.09 -14.95 -2.67
CA ASP A 139 -10.40 -13.71 -2.28
C ASP A 139 -10.32 -13.47 -0.76
N THR A 140 -9.35 -14.10 -0.09
CA THR A 140 -9.25 -14.09 1.38
C THR A 140 -7.82 -14.00 1.92
N GLU A 141 -6.80 -14.07 1.07
CA GLU A 141 -5.41 -14.11 1.53
C GLU A 141 -4.99 -12.84 2.28
N TYR A 142 -5.44 -11.67 1.83
CA TYR A 142 -5.22 -10.40 2.54
C TYR A 142 -5.87 -10.33 3.94
N ARG A 143 -6.73 -11.30 4.30
CA ARG A 143 -7.39 -11.38 5.60
C ARG A 143 -6.72 -12.35 6.55
N ILE A 144 -5.75 -13.14 6.10
CA ILE A 144 -5.05 -14.12 6.93
C ILE A 144 -3.61 -13.66 7.15
N ASP A 145 -3.09 -13.95 8.34
CA ASP A 145 -1.69 -13.73 8.67
C ASP A 145 -0.81 -14.89 8.19
N ALA A 146 0.50 -14.77 8.39
CA ALA A 146 1.49 -15.76 7.99
C ALA A 146 1.38 -17.13 8.71
N TRP A 147 0.52 -17.23 9.73
CA TRP A 147 0.16 -18.49 10.41
C TRP A 147 -1.19 -19.06 9.94
N GLY A 148 -1.84 -18.42 8.97
CA GLY A 148 -3.14 -18.79 8.44
C GLY A 148 -4.31 -18.43 9.36
N GLN A 149 -4.11 -17.52 10.32
CA GLN A 149 -5.18 -17.00 11.18
C GLN A 149 -5.74 -15.70 10.64
N VAL A 150 -7.04 -15.49 10.77
CA VAL A 150 -7.70 -14.27 10.26
C VAL A 150 -7.31 -13.06 11.11
N TYR A 151 -6.98 -11.95 10.47
CA TYR A 151 -6.82 -10.65 11.12
C TYR A 151 -8.11 -10.22 11.81
N SER A 152 -8.01 -9.80 13.06
CA SER A 152 -9.11 -9.19 13.80
C SER A 152 -9.22 -7.72 13.42
N TYR A 153 -10.30 -7.37 12.72
CA TYR A 153 -10.69 -6.00 12.37
C TYR A 153 -12.22 -5.91 12.29
N SER A 154 -12.80 -4.95 12.99
CA SER A 154 -14.26 -4.72 13.03
C SER A 154 -14.59 -3.23 12.88
N GLY A 155 -13.80 -2.53 12.08
CA GLY A 155 -13.75 -1.08 12.04
C GLY A 155 -12.82 -0.48 13.08
N GLY A 156 -12.68 0.84 13.06
CA GLY A 156 -11.78 1.57 13.95
C GLY A 156 -10.36 1.68 13.41
N VAL A 157 -9.43 2.01 14.32
CA VAL A 157 -8.05 2.41 14.01
C VAL A 157 -7.01 1.33 14.37
N THR A 158 -7.43 0.08 14.50
CA THR A 158 -6.54 -1.00 14.96
C THR A 158 -6.85 -2.31 14.27
N ILE A 159 -5.80 -2.97 13.75
CA ILE A 159 -5.86 -4.33 13.20
C ILE A 159 -4.94 -5.21 14.05
N THR A 160 -5.38 -6.42 14.38
CA THR A 160 -4.63 -7.35 15.23
C THR A 160 -4.49 -8.72 14.57
N SER A 161 -3.27 -9.26 14.53
CA SER A 161 -3.00 -10.69 14.30
C SER A 161 -2.80 -11.41 15.64
N SER A 162 -3.29 -12.64 15.72
CA SER A 162 -3.13 -13.52 16.88
C SER A 162 -2.46 -14.85 16.57
N GLY A 163 -1.94 -15.05 15.35
CA GLY A 163 -1.39 -16.34 14.90
C GLY A 163 -0.09 -16.76 15.56
N GLY A 164 0.79 -15.82 15.91
CA GLY A 164 2.13 -16.08 16.47
C GLY A 164 2.20 -16.37 17.97
N GLY A 165 1.07 -16.62 18.64
CA GLY A 165 0.98 -16.84 20.09
C GLY A 165 1.05 -15.55 20.94
N SER A 166 1.71 -14.50 20.44
CA SER A 166 1.58 -13.12 20.93
C SER A 166 0.83 -12.28 19.90
N ALA A 167 -0.02 -11.37 20.37
CA ALA A 167 -0.76 -10.49 19.47
C ALA A 167 0.17 -9.45 18.83
N ILE A 168 0.13 -9.34 17.49
CA ILE A 168 0.78 -8.28 16.74
C ILE A 168 -0.31 -7.29 16.36
N THR A 169 -0.16 -6.04 16.81
CA THR A 169 -1.17 -5.01 16.61
C THR A 169 -0.60 -3.87 15.78
N ARG A 170 -1.34 -3.45 14.75
CA ARG A 170 -1.04 -2.25 13.98
C ARG A 170 -2.11 -1.20 14.28
N GLN A 171 -1.66 -0.09 14.85
CA GLN A 171 -2.47 1.10 15.03
C GLN A 171 -2.38 1.97 13.76
N ILE A 172 -3.54 2.30 13.19
CA ILE A 172 -3.67 3.05 11.95
C ILE A 172 -3.60 4.57 12.21
N ALA A 173 -4.19 5.02 13.32
CA ALA A 173 -4.19 6.39 13.81
C ALA A 173 -4.35 6.42 15.34
N ASN A 174 -4.09 7.56 16.00
CA ASN A 174 -4.27 7.65 17.45
C ASN A 174 -5.74 7.52 17.82
N THR A 175 -6.61 8.20 17.06
CA THR A 175 -8.05 8.20 17.25
C THR A 175 -8.78 8.17 15.90
N VAL A 176 -10.08 7.86 15.94
CA VAL A 176 -10.96 8.02 14.77
C VAL A 176 -11.07 9.49 14.37
N ASP A 177 -11.03 10.40 15.33
CA ASP A 177 -11.17 11.84 15.13
C ASP A 177 -10.05 12.43 14.28
N ASP A 178 -8.83 11.91 14.44
CA ASP A 178 -7.69 12.27 13.60
C ASP A 178 -7.98 12.05 12.11
N LEU A 179 -8.82 11.06 11.79
CA LEU A 179 -9.17 10.69 10.42
C LEU A 179 -10.46 11.36 9.93
N LEU A 180 -11.45 11.56 10.80
CA LEU A 180 -12.80 11.96 10.39
C LEU A 180 -13.20 13.39 10.79
N TYR A 181 -12.56 13.98 11.80
CA TYR A 181 -12.99 15.26 12.39
C TYR A 181 -11.90 16.33 12.33
N ASN A 182 -11.40 16.58 11.12
CA ASN A 182 -10.43 17.64 10.87
C ASN A 182 -11.11 18.99 10.60
N THR A 183 -10.29 20.04 10.60
CA THR A 183 -10.75 21.42 10.40
C THR A 183 -10.13 22.03 9.15
N VAL A 184 -10.94 22.75 8.37
CA VAL A 184 -10.51 23.59 7.24
C VAL A 184 -10.84 25.04 7.55
N SER A 185 -9.82 25.86 7.77
CA SER A 185 -9.94 27.30 8.04
C SER A 185 -9.51 28.10 6.81
N LEU A 186 -10.23 29.18 6.53
CA LEU A 186 -9.95 30.06 5.40
C LEU A 186 -10.05 31.51 5.85
N THR A 187 -9.31 32.37 5.17
CA THR A 187 -9.48 33.83 5.25
C THR A 187 -9.68 34.38 3.85
N VAL A 188 -10.51 35.41 3.73
CA VAL A 188 -10.72 36.11 2.47
C VAL A 188 -10.56 37.61 2.64
N THR A 189 -9.76 38.19 1.75
CA THR A 189 -9.51 39.63 1.64
C THR A 189 -9.67 40.09 0.19
N ASP A 190 -9.72 41.41 -0.01
CA ASP A 190 -9.63 42.01 -1.34
C ASP A 190 -8.16 42.15 -1.78
N LEU A 191 -7.90 42.93 -2.83
CA LEU A 191 -6.56 43.15 -3.37
C LEU A 191 -5.66 43.92 -2.40
N ASN A 192 -6.22 44.78 -1.55
CA ASN A 192 -5.47 45.58 -0.57
C ASN A 192 -5.35 44.92 0.82
N ASN A 193 -5.80 43.67 0.97
CA ASN A 193 -5.83 42.88 2.21
C ASN A 193 -6.88 43.34 3.24
N THR A 194 -7.91 44.06 2.82
CA THR A 194 -9.05 44.39 3.68
C THR A 194 -10.04 43.22 3.69
N PRO A 195 -10.61 42.84 4.85
CA PRO A 195 -11.68 41.86 4.92
C PRO A 195 -13.03 42.45 4.52
N PRO A 196 -14.03 41.61 4.14
CA PRO A 196 -15.29 42.08 3.57
C PRO A 196 -16.17 42.95 4.49
N GLY A 197 -15.91 42.98 5.80
CA GLY A 197 -16.70 43.75 6.74
C GLY A 197 -18.15 43.27 6.85
N SER A 198 -18.99 44.04 7.55
CA SER A 198 -20.42 43.70 7.71
C SER A 198 -21.23 43.87 6.42
N ALA A 199 -20.79 44.74 5.52
CA ALA A 199 -21.51 45.09 4.30
C ALA A 199 -21.35 44.05 3.18
N TYR A 200 -20.17 43.43 3.05
CA TYR A 200 -19.86 42.57 1.90
C TYR A 200 -19.61 41.10 2.25
N ARG A 201 -19.70 40.70 3.53
CA ARG A 201 -19.49 39.29 3.93
C ARG A 201 -20.45 38.31 3.23
N ASP A 202 -21.65 38.75 2.88
CA ASP A 202 -22.65 37.93 2.22
C ASP A 202 -22.47 37.92 0.68
N SER A 203 -21.48 38.65 0.15
CA SER A 203 -21.13 38.70 -1.28
C SER A 203 -20.22 37.56 -1.73
N ILE A 204 -19.61 36.82 -0.80
CA ILE A 204 -18.72 35.70 -1.09
C ILE A 204 -19.24 34.45 -0.39
N LYS A 205 -19.37 33.36 -1.13
CA LYS A 205 -19.76 32.05 -0.60
C LYS A 205 -18.67 31.02 -0.85
N PHE A 206 -18.31 30.30 0.19
CA PHE A 206 -17.42 29.14 0.10
C PHE A 206 -18.25 27.87 0.17
N VAL A 207 -18.02 26.93 -0.74
CA VAL A 207 -18.68 25.62 -0.76
C VAL A 207 -17.60 24.54 -0.71
N LEU A 208 -17.55 23.79 0.39
CA LEU A 208 -16.65 22.64 0.54
C LEU A 208 -17.42 21.36 0.26
N THR A 209 -16.93 20.55 -0.68
CA THR A 209 -17.50 19.26 -1.05
C THR A 209 -16.55 18.13 -0.70
N TYR A 210 -17.04 17.16 0.07
CA TYR A 210 -16.28 16.05 0.64
C TYR A 210 -17.16 14.80 0.75
N PRO A 211 -16.58 13.59 0.88
CA PRO A 211 -17.38 12.37 1.00
C PRO A 211 -18.13 12.31 2.33
N ASN A 212 -19.34 11.74 2.31
CA ASN A 212 -20.29 11.78 3.42
C ASN A 212 -20.24 10.56 4.37
N GLY A 213 -19.27 9.66 4.19
CA GLY A 213 -19.17 8.42 4.97
C GLY A 213 -20.14 7.31 4.54
N SER A 214 -21.03 7.58 3.59
CA SER A 214 -22.08 6.67 3.11
C SER A 214 -21.99 6.41 1.60
N GLY A 215 -20.81 6.61 1.01
CA GLY A 215 -20.56 6.32 -0.40
C GLY A 215 -21.06 7.37 -1.40
N SER A 216 -21.31 8.59 -0.93
CA SER A 216 -21.62 9.74 -1.77
C SER A 216 -20.88 10.99 -1.27
N THR A 217 -21.08 12.13 -1.90
CA THR A 217 -20.52 13.40 -1.46
C THR A 217 -21.59 14.28 -0.81
N THR A 218 -21.15 15.18 0.05
CA THR A 218 -21.95 16.26 0.62
C THR A 218 -21.24 17.59 0.39
N SER A 219 -22.00 18.68 0.34
CA SER A 219 -21.48 20.03 0.16
C SER A 219 -21.99 20.94 1.27
N VAL A 220 -21.07 21.64 1.94
CA VAL A 220 -21.39 22.61 2.99
C VAL A 220 -21.05 24.01 2.48
N ALA A 221 -22.01 24.92 2.53
CA ALA A 221 -21.82 26.32 2.17
C ALA A 221 -21.66 27.19 3.42
N LYS A 222 -20.65 28.07 3.44
CA LYS A 222 -20.46 29.09 4.48
C LYS A 222 -20.11 30.44 3.85
N PHE A 223 -20.51 31.50 4.55
CA PHE A 223 -20.12 32.89 4.27
C PHE A 223 -19.04 33.31 5.27
N PRO A 224 -18.11 34.22 4.89
CA PRO A 224 -17.16 34.80 5.83
C PRO A 224 -17.83 35.56 6.97
N GLY A 225 -17.10 35.66 8.09
CA GLY A 225 -17.34 36.70 9.08
C GLY A 225 -17.00 38.09 8.53
N SER A 226 -17.29 39.14 9.29
CA SER A 226 -16.86 40.50 8.93
C SER A 226 -15.34 40.66 8.89
N ASP A 227 -14.62 39.78 9.58
CA ASP A 227 -13.17 39.64 9.58
C ASP A 227 -12.63 38.80 8.41
N GLY A 228 -13.51 38.29 7.54
CA GLY A 228 -13.13 37.44 6.42
C GLY A 228 -12.85 35.98 6.79
N TYR A 229 -13.06 35.57 8.05
CA TYR A 229 -12.75 34.20 8.49
C TYR A 229 -13.89 33.21 8.16
N ILE A 230 -13.52 32.00 7.74
CA ILE A 230 -14.40 30.85 7.55
C ILE A 230 -13.77 29.63 8.21
N GLN A 231 -14.58 28.81 8.87
CA GLN A 231 -14.14 27.51 9.38
C GLN A 231 -15.14 26.43 8.99
N PHE A 232 -14.66 25.32 8.45
CA PHE A 232 -15.38 24.06 8.33
C PHE A 232 -14.80 23.05 9.32
N ASP A 233 -15.67 22.29 9.94
CA ASP A 233 -15.38 21.27 10.93
C ASP A 233 -15.90 19.91 10.44
N SER A 234 -15.51 18.84 11.14
CA SER A 234 -15.98 17.49 10.84
C SER A 234 -15.62 17.02 9.42
N ILE A 235 -14.42 17.40 8.96
CA ILE A 235 -13.95 17.09 7.61
C ILE A 235 -13.08 15.83 7.65
N PRO A 236 -13.40 14.78 6.88
CA PRO A 236 -12.54 13.61 6.80
C PRO A 236 -11.20 13.96 6.13
N ILE A 237 -10.18 13.13 6.33
CA ILE A 237 -8.95 13.22 5.54
C ILE A 237 -9.26 13.00 4.06
N GLY A 238 -8.40 13.50 3.19
CA GLY A 238 -8.60 13.37 1.74
C GLY A 238 -8.34 14.64 0.96
N GLN A 239 -8.58 14.56 -0.35
CA GLN A 239 -8.56 15.70 -1.25
C GLN A 239 -9.98 16.15 -1.57
N HIS A 240 -10.36 17.31 -1.05
CA HIS A 240 -11.72 17.84 -1.15
C HIS A 240 -11.79 19.02 -2.12
N GLN A 241 -12.97 19.24 -2.70
CA GLN A 241 -13.19 20.36 -3.61
C GLN A 241 -13.70 21.57 -2.82
N LEU A 242 -13.02 22.70 -2.94
CA LEU A 242 -13.45 23.99 -2.41
C LEU A 242 -13.80 24.93 -3.56
N GLN A 243 -15.01 25.46 -3.54
CA GLN A 243 -15.47 26.49 -4.46
C GLN A 243 -15.55 27.82 -3.73
N LYS A 244 -14.99 28.86 -4.35
CA LYS A 244 -15.16 30.26 -3.96
C LYS A 244 -16.07 30.90 -5.00
N ILE A 245 -17.23 31.40 -4.57
CA ILE A 245 -18.23 32.02 -5.43
C ILE A 245 -18.38 33.47 -5.01
N TYR A 246 -18.01 34.39 -5.90
CA TYR A 246 -18.34 35.80 -5.75
C TYR A 246 -19.73 36.04 -6.37
N ILE A 247 -20.71 36.26 -5.50
CA ILE A 247 -22.14 36.24 -5.84
C ILE A 247 -22.53 37.36 -6.82
N PRO A 248 -22.10 38.63 -6.65
CA PRO A 248 -22.55 39.73 -7.50
C PRO A 248 -22.31 39.51 -9.00
N SER A 249 -21.21 38.88 -9.39
CA SER A 249 -20.91 38.53 -10.80
C SER A 249 -21.06 37.05 -11.11
N SER A 250 -21.47 36.24 -10.14
CA SER A 250 -21.50 34.76 -10.24
C SER A 250 -20.15 34.15 -10.67
N ASP A 251 -19.04 34.81 -10.33
CA ASP A 251 -17.70 34.30 -10.63
C ASP A 251 -17.35 33.16 -9.66
N THR A 252 -17.03 32.00 -10.21
CA THR A 252 -16.75 30.77 -9.46
C THR A 252 -15.33 30.30 -9.73
N SER A 253 -14.51 30.27 -8.68
CA SER A 253 -13.19 29.64 -8.70
C SER A 253 -13.23 28.32 -7.93
N VAL A 254 -12.54 27.29 -8.43
CA VAL A 254 -12.46 25.97 -7.79
C VAL A 254 -11.01 25.63 -7.48
N CYS A 255 -10.75 25.11 -6.29
CA CYS A 255 -9.45 24.54 -5.93
C CYS A 255 -9.61 23.28 -5.07
N ARG A 256 -8.52 22.51 -4.95
CA ARG A 256 -8.45 21.37 -4.03
C ARG A 256 -7.93 21.79 -2.66
N VAL A 257 -8.46 21.15 -1.63
CA VAL A 257 -8.02 21.25 -0.23
C VAL A 257 -7.58 19.86 0.20
N THR A 258 -6.32 19.73 0.61
CA THR A 258 -5.75 18.46 1.08
C THR A 258 -5.81 18.45 2.60
N VAL A 259 -6.63 17.58 3.17
CA VAL A 259 -6.81 17.43 4.62
C VAL A 259 -6.06 16.21 5.09
N ASN A 260 -5.00 16.43 5.88
CA ASN A 260 -4.17 15.37 6.46
C ASN A 260 -4.75 14.91 7.80
N PRO A 261 -4.35 13.73 8.32
CA PRO A 261 -4.75 13.30 9.65
C PRO A 261 -4.36 14.30 10.74
N ALA A 262 -5.24 14.48 11.72
CA ALA A 262 -5.09 15.38 12.86
C ALA A 262 -4.68 16.82 12.47
N SER A 263 -5.14 17.30 11.31
CA SER A 263 -4.68 18.56 10.74
C SER A 263 -5.70 19.69 10.85
N ARG A 264 -5.16 20.91 10.91
CA ARG A 264 -5.90 22.17 10.77
C ARG A 264 -5.44 22.85 9.50
N TYR A 265 -6.11 22.55 8.39
CA TYR A 265 -5.79 23.15 7.11
C TYR A 265 -6.10 24.65 7.14
N TYR A 266 -5.19 25.47 6.59
CA TYR A 266 -5.36 26.91 6.49
C TYR A 266 -5.02 27.39 5.08
N LYS A 267 -5.86 28.30 4.54
CA LYS A 267 -5.58 28.95 3.26
C LYS A 267 -6.18 30.35 3.19
N GLU A 268 -5.39 31.26 2.63
CA GLU A 268 -5.78 32.64 2.38
C GLU A 268 -6.24 32.80 0.94
N PHE A 269 -7.28 33.62 0.76
CA PHE A 269 -7.77 34.03 -0.54
C PHE A 269 -7.76 35.54 -0.63
N SER A 270 -7.19 36.08 -1.70
CA SER A 270 -7.37 37.48 -2.08
C SER A 270 -8.19 37.55 -3.37
N LEU A 271 -9.09 38.53 -3.45
CA LEU A 271 -9.76 38.86 -4.70
C LEU A 271 -8.82 39.62 -5.64
N ALA A 272 -9.05 39.50 -6.95
CA ALA A 272 -8.21 40.14 -7.96
C ALA A 272 -8.44 41.66 -8.11
N SER A 273 -9.35 42.23 -7.31
CA SER A 273 -9.73 43.64 -7.34
C SER A 273 -10.13 44.11 -5.95
N ASP A 274 -10.10 45.42 -5.73
CA ASP A 274 -10.71 46.06 -4.55
C ASP A 274 -12.23 46.08 -4.73
N VAL A 275 -12.90 45.18 -4.02
CA VAL A 275 -14.36 44.96 -4.13
C VAL A 275 -15.13 45.63 -2.99
N TRP A 276 -14.45 45.99 -1.92
CA TRP A 276 -15.01 46.70 -0.77
C TRP A 276 -14.06 47.76 -0.25
#